data_AF-A0A839N244-F1
#
_entry.id   AF-A0A839N244-F1
#
_cell.length_a   1.000
_cell.length_b   1.000
_cell.length_c   1.000
_cell.angle_alpha   90.00
_cell.angle_beta   90.00
_cell.angle_gamma   90.00
#
_symmetry.space_group_name_H-M   'P 1'
#
loop_
_entity.id
_entity.type
_entity.pdbx_description
1 polymer ?
#
loop_
_entity_poly.entity_id
_entity_poly.type
_entity_poly.pdbx_seq_one_letter_code
_entity_poly.pdbx_strand_id
1 'polypeptide(L)'
;MRRVIYTTNSIESLNYQLRKVTKNRGHFPSDEAVIKLLWLAICNIEDKRARERAQEKGKPATQRKAPGRLVEGQVVTNWKQALAQLAIAYPDRINPHL
;
A
#
# COMPACT_ATOMS: atom_id res chain seq x y z
N MET A 1 -16.78 -8.67 -15.25
CA MET A 1 -15.87 -9.59 -14.54
C MET A 1 -15.00 -8.80 -13.56
N ARG A 2 -15.22 -8.95 -12.26
CA ARG A 2 -14.44 -8.29 -11.21
C ARG A 2 -13.25 -9.19 -10.85
N ARG A 3 -12.04 -8.92 -11.33
CA ARG A 3 -10.85 -9.74 -11.00
C ARG A 3 -9.60 -8.95 -10.62
N VAL A 4 -9.66 -7.61 -10.60
CA VAL A 4 -8.43 -6.80 -10.48
C VAL A 4 -8.10 -6.37 -9.05
N ILE A 5 -9.07 -6.34 -8.11
CA ILE A 5 -8.80 -5.81 -6.75
C ILE A 5 -9.61 -6.57 -5.70
N TYR A 6 -9.28 -7.83 -5.42
CA TYR A 6 -9.88 -8.58 -4.31
C TYR A 6 -8.88 -9.14 -3.31
N THR A 7 -7.62 -8.69 -3.33
CA THR A 7 -6.77 -8.82 -2.15
C THR A 7 -7.13 -7.71 -1.16
N THR A 8 -8.41 -7.65 -0.78
CA THR A 8 -8.96 -6.64 0.13
C THR A 8 -8.14 -6.59 1.42
N ASN A 9 -7.71 -7.74 1.93
CA ASN A 9 -6.87 -7.84 3.12
C ASN A 9 -5.55 -7.04 3.01
N SER A 10 -4.85 -7.05 1.87
CA SER A 10 -3.57 -6.34 1.74
C SER A 10 -3.76 -4.83 1.69
N ILE A 11 -4.79 -4.36 0.98
CA ILE A 11 -5.13 -2.94 0.85
C ILE A 11 -5.76 -2.42 2.14
N GLU A 12 -6.66 -3.18 2.75
CA GLU A 12 -7.27 -2.89 4.05
C GLU A 12 -6.23 -2.86 5.15
N SER A 13 -5.30 -3.82 5.19
CA SER A 13 -4.19 -3.85 6.16
C SER A 13 -3.31 -2.60 6.04
N LEU A 14 -2.99 -2.18 4.81
CA LEU A 14 -2.25 -0.94 4.56
C LEU A 14 -3.05 0.29 5.01
N ASN A 15 -4.30 0.41 4.58
CA ASN A 15 -5.18 1.52 4.95
C ASN A 15 -5.39 1.61 6.46
N TYR A 16 -5.51 0.47 7.15
CA TYR A 16 -5.61 0.40 8.61
C TYR A 16 -4.35 0.96 9.27
N GLN A 17 -3.16 0.58 8.79
CA GLN A 17 -1.91 1.08 9.34
C GLN A 17 -1.72 2.58 9.07
N LEU A 18 -2.06 3.07 7.88
CA LEU A 18 -2.02 4.50 7.57
C LEU A 18 -2.98 5.30 8.46
N ARG A 19 -4.24 4.85 8.62
CA ARG A 19 -5.21 5.47 9.54
C ARG A 19 -4.70 5.48 10.98
N LYS A 20 -4.02 4.41 11.41
CA LYS A 20 -3.45 4.32 12.76
C LYS A 20 -2.37 5.39 12.99
N VAL A 21 -1.50 5.63 12.01
CA VAL A 21 -0.44 6.65 12.12
C VAL A 21 -1.02 8.07 12.11
N THR A 22 -2.09 8.31 11.34
CA THR A 22 -2.71 9.63 11.24
C THR A 22 -3.76 9.93 12.31
N LYS A 23 -4.31 8.92 12.99
CA LYS A 23 -5.40 9.08 13.98
C LYS A 23 -5.12 10.12 15.07
N ASN A 24 -3.86 10.26 15.50
CA ASN A 24 -3.47 11.18 16.57
C ASN A 24 -2.96 12.54 16.04
N ARG A 25 -3.00 12.77 14.73
CA ARG A 25 -2.53 13.99 14.05
C ARG A 25 -3.75 14.71 13.44
N GLY A 26 -4.41 15.55 14.25
CA GLY A 26 -5.64 16.23 13.85
C GLY A 26 -5.43 17.40 12.88
N HIS A 27 -4.31 18.12 12.99
CA HIS A 27 -3.93 19.21 12.07
C HIS A 27 -2.46 19.05 11.65
N PHE A 28 -2.19 19.38 10.40
CA PHE A 28 -0.84 19.36 9.84
C PHE A 28 -0.44 20.78 9.45
N PRO A 29 0.82 21.18 9.70
CA PRO A 29 1.29 22.54 9.43
C PRO A 29 1.42 22.86 7.93
N SER A 30 1.51 21.84 7.07
CA SER A 30 1.51 21.96 5.61
C SER A 30 1.20 20.62 4.94
N ASP A 31 0.81 20.65 3.66
CA ASP A 31 0.58 19.45 2.85
C ASP A 31 1.84 18.59 2.74
N GLU A 32 3.01 19.23 2.62
CA GLU A 32 4.30 18.52 2.62
C GLU A 32 4.53 17.71 3.90
N ALA A 33 4.09 18.22 5.05
CA ALA A 33 4.23 17.52 6.32
C ALA A 33 3.39 16.23 6.35
N VAL A 34 2.19 16.26 5.75
CA VAL A 34 1.34 15.08 5.58
C VAL A 34 2.02 14.06 4.67
N ILE A 35 2.52 14.52 3.51
CA ILE A 35 3.18 13.66 2.51
C ILE A 35 4.40 12.98 3.13
N LYS A 36 5.25 13.74 3.83
CA LYS A 36 6.44 13.21 4.53
C LYS A 36 6.05 12.17 5.59
N LEU A 37 5.00 12.42 6.37
CA LEU A 37 4.53 11.46 7.39
C LEU A 37 4.00 10.18 6.75
N LEU A 38 3.18 10.29 5.70
CA LEU A 38 2.65 9.12 5.00
C LEU A 38 3.76 8.31 4.34
N TRP A 39 4.75 8.98 3.74
CA TRP A 39 5.93 8.31 3.18
C TRP A 39 6.72 7.54 4.25
N LEU A 40 7.04 8.18 5.38
CA LEU A 40 7.72 7.53 6.50
C LEU A 40 6.90 6.35 7.07
N ALA A 41 5.58 6.48 7.12
CA ALA A 41 4.70 5.39 7.54
C ALA A 41 4.82 4.19 6.59
N ILE A 42 4.79 4.43 5.27
CA ILE A 42 4.94 3.36 4.27
C ILE A 42 6.31 2.69 4.38
N CYS A 43 7.39 3.46 4.52
CA CYS A 43 8.73 2.92 4.71
C CYS A 43 8.81 2.03 5.95
N ASN A 44 8.28 2.48 7.08
CA ASN A 44 8.28 1.69 8.32
C ASN A 44 7.47 0.38 8.19
N ILE A 45 6.34 0.44 7.48
CA ILE A 45 5.52 -0.75 7.18
C ILE A 45 6.33 -1.74 6.34
N GLU A 46 6.95 -1.29 5.25
CA GLU A 46 7.75 -2.15 4.39
C GLU A 46 8.97 -2.71 5.10
N ASP A 47 9.65 -1.91 5.93
CA ASP A 47 10.77 -2.37 6.76
C ASP A 47 10.36 -3.46 7.74
N LYS A 48 9.19 -3.30 8.38
CA LYS A 48 8.65 -4.34 9.27
C LYS A 48 8.38 -5.63 8.49
N ARG A 49 7.71 -5.54 7.35
CA ARG A 49 7.42 -6.70 6.49
C ARG A 49 8.69 -7.35 5.95
N ALA A 50 9.73 -6.55 5.64
CA ALA A 50 11.03 -7.04 5.22
C ALA A 50 11.72 -7.85 6.33
N ARG A 51 11.67 -7.37 7.58
CA ARG A 51 12.19 -8.12 8.74
C ARG A 51 11.43 -9.44 8.95
N GLU A 52 10.10 -9.42 8.86
CA GLU A 52 9.28 -10.64 8.95
C GLU A 52 9.66 -11.66 7.85
N ARG A 53 9.81 -11.20 6.60
CA ARG A 53 10.28 -12.05 5.49
C ARG A 53 11.69 -12.60 5.72
N ALA A 54 12.59 -11.80 6.28
CA ALA A 54 13.95 -12.24 6.60
C ALA A 54 13.96 -13.35 7.67
N GLN A 55 13.09 -13.26 8.68
CA GLN A 55 12.92 -14.30 9.71
C GLN A 55 12.35 -15.60 9.16
N GLU A 56 11.62 -15.55 8.04
CA GLU A 56 11.06 -16.72 7.37
C GLU A 56 11.94 -17.28 6.24
N LYS A 57 13.12 -16.69 6.04
CA LYS A 57 14.09 -17.15 5.02
C LYS A 57 14.50 -18.60 5.33
N GLY A 58 14.28 -19.49 4.37
CA GLY A 58 14.57 -20.93 4.50
C GLY A 58 13.36 -21.80 4.84
N LYS A 59 12.24 -21.22 5.28
CA LYS A 59 10.99 -21.99 5.47
C LYS A 59 10.38 -22.39 4.11
N PRO A 60 9.75 -23.57 3.99
CA PRO A 60 8.99 -23.93 2.80
C PRO A 60 7.84 -22.96 2.57
N ALA A 61 7.47 -22.73 1.30
CA ALA A 61 6.50 -21.70 0.92
C ALA A 61 5.14 -21.83 1.64
N THR A 62 4.73 -23.06 1.95
CA THR A 62 3.49 -23.39 2.66
C THR A 62 3.48 -22.92 4.12
N GLN A 63 4.64 -22.62 4.72
CA GLN A 63 4.78 -22.22 6.11
C GLN A 63 5.12 -20.73 6.29
N ARG A 64 5.29 -19.99 5.18
CA ARG A 64 5.57 -18.56 5.20
C ARG A 64 4.28 -17.78 5.47
N LYS A 65 4.30 -16.89 6.44
CA LYS A 65 3.17 -16.03 6.82
C LYS A 65 3.45 -14.55 6.59
N ALA A 66 4.71 -14.18 6.35
CA ALA A 66 5.09 -12.81 6.12
C ALA A 66 4.42 -12.26 4.84
N PRO A 67 3.82 -11.06 4.88
CA PRO A 67 3.18 -10.47 3.72
C PRO A 67 4.19 -10.23 2.59
N GLY A 68 3.72 -10.39 1.35
CA GLY A 68 4.50 -10.10 0.15
C GLY A 68 4.98 -8.65 0.07
N ARG A 69 5.99 -8.39 -0.77
CA ARG A 69 6.42 -7.01 -1.07
C ARG A 69 5.24 -6.21 -1.64
N LEU A 70 5.03 -4.99 -1.17
CA LEU A 70 3.98 -4.13 -1.71
C LEU A 70 4.33 -3.58 -3.11
N VAL A 71 5.62 -3.42 -3.42
CA VAL A 71 6.05 -2.61 -4.58
C VAL A 71 6.99 -3.33 -5.56
N GLU A 72 7.68 -4.40 -5.17
CA GLU A 72 8.57 -5.13 -6.09
C GLU A 72 8.21 -6.60 -6.23
N GLY A 73 7.98 -7.03 -7.48
CA GLY A 73 7.95 -8.44 -7.86
C GLY A 73 6.59 -9.15 -7.77
N GLN A 74 5.54 -8.52 -7.27
CA GLN A 74 4.16 -8.94 -7.58
C GLN A 74 3.78 -8.27 -8.90
N VAL A 75 3.63 -9.06 -9.97
CA VAL A 75 3.02 -8.59 -11.21
C VAL A 75 1.58 -8.21 -10.86
N VAL A 76 1.32 -6.93 -10.58
CA VAL A 76 -0.04 -6.43 -10.40
C VAL A 76 -0.69 -6.45 -11.77
N THR A 77 -1.26 -7.59 -12.12
CA THR A 77 -1.95 -7.74 -13.40
C THR A 77 -3.07 -6.71 -13.46
N ASN A 78 -3.13 -6.00 -14.57
CA ASN A 78 -4.15 -5.00 -14.86
C ASN A 78 -4.08 -3.66 -14.10
N TRP A 79 -2.92 -3.26 -13.55
CA TRP A 79 -2.78 -1.94 -12.92
C TRP A 79 -3.11 -0.79 -13.89
N LYS A 80 -2.71 -0.90 -15.16
CA LYS A 80 -3.01 0.10 -16.19
C LYS A 80 -4.53 0.27 -16.39
N GLN A 81 -5.28 -0.82 -16.37
CA GLN A 81 -6.74 -0.82 -16.50
C GLN A 81 -7.42 -0.31 -15.24
N ALA A 82 -6.91 -0.64 -14.05
CA ALA A 82 -7.40 -0.09 -12.78
C ALA A 82 -7.19 1.43 -12.71
N LEU A 83 -6.00 1.91 -13.10
CA LEU A 83 -5.66 3.32 -13.16
C LEU A 83 -6.58 4.07 -14.14
N ALA A 84 -6.84 3.49 -15.32
CA ALA A 84 -7.80 4.05 -16.27
C ALA A 84 -9.22 4.15 -15.69
N GLN A 85 -9.68 3.12 -14.96
CA GLN A 85 -10.98 3.18 -14.29
C GLN A 85 -11.03 4.25 -13.18
N LEU A 86 -9.94 4.43 -12.43
CA LEU A 86 -9.83 5.46 -11.41
C LEU A 86 -9.79 6.87 -12.00
N ALA A 87 -9.10 7.06 -13.13
CA ALA A 87 -9.10 8.32 -13.88
C ALA A 87 -10.50 8.70 -14.37
N ILE A 88 -11.30 7.71 -14.79
CA ILE A 88 -12.70 7.92 -15.19
C ILE A 88 -13.58 8.24 -13.97
N ALA A 89 -13.39 7.53 -12.86
CA ALA A 89 -14.23 7.68 -11.67
C ALA A 89 -13.91 8.95 -10.85
N TYR A 90 -12.64 9.40 -10.85
CA TYR A 90 -12.15 10.52 -10.06
C TYR A 90 -11.22 11.43 -10.89
N PRO A 91 -11.73 12.04 -11.98
CA PRO A 91 -10.90 12.76 -12.93
C PRO A 91 -10.11 13.91 -12.29
N ASP A 92 -10.75 14.70 -11.42
CA ASP A 92 -10.11 15.86 -10.78
C ASP A 92 -8.99 15.47 -9.80
N ARG A 93 -8.97 14.23 -9.33
CA ARG A 93 -7.97 13.74 -8.36
C ARG A 93 -6.82 12.98 -9.02
N ILE A 94 -7.08 12.31 -10.14
CA ILE A 94 -6.13 11.40 -10.77
C ILE A 94 -5.44 12.07 -11.97
N ASN A 95 -6.19 12.78 -12.82
CA ASN A 95 -5.65 13.36 -14.06
C ASN A 95 -4.53 14.40 -13.84
N PRO A 96 -4.50 15.22 -12.77
CA PRO A 96 -3.38 16.14 -12.52
C PRO A 96 -2.04 15.44 -12.21
N HIS A 97 -2.06 14.13 -11.95
CA HIS A 97 -0.90 13.35 -11.52
C HIS A 97 -0.58 12.16 -12.45
N LEU A 98 -1.30 12.06 -13.57
CA LEU A 98 -1.03 11.10 -14.65
C LEU A 98 -0.06 11.68 -15.68
#